data_AF-A0A1X0QY64-F1
#
_entry.id   AF-A0A1X0QY64-F1
#
_cell.length_a   1.000
_cell.length_b   1.000
_cell.length_c   1.000
_cell.angle_alpha   90.00
_cell.angle_beta   90.00
_cell.angle_gamma   90.00
#
_symmetry.space_group_name_H-M   'P 1'
#
loop_
_entity.id
_entity.type
_entity.pdbx_description
1 polymer ?
#
loop_
_entity_poly.entity_id
_entity_poly.type
_entity_poly.pdbx_seq_one_letter_code
_entity_poly.pdbx_strand_id
1 'polypeptide(L)'
;HGDKIILPATALTQLLSKAGSEQLPSPLTFELRHPHTNATIHCGVKEFSSSDTAELPLWILSALDLKEGDRVLIQLRLLPKGTWTKLKPLSVDYKEITDYRAALEAHLRGHYNTLTTGQVLSCRYGGRTYQFKVVELKPQDAVSITDTDLEVDIEA
;
A
#
# COMPACT_ATOMS: atom_id res chain seq x y z
N HIS A 1 -6.16 -1.98 9.46
CA HIS A 1 -6.48 -2.38 8.08
C HIS A 1 -5.22 -2.17 7.26
N GLY A 2 -4.77 -3.18 6.52
CA GLY A 2 -3.50 -3.12 5.78
C GLY A 2 -3.65 -3.03 4.28
N ASP A 3 -2.53 -3.00 3.56
CA ASP A 3 -2.43 -3.06 2.09
C ASP A 3 -2.32 -4.48 1.55
N LYS A 4 -2.76 -5.47 2.32
CA LYS A 4 -2.63 -6.88 1.94
C LYS A 4 -3.89 -7.32 1.21
N ILE A 5 -3.74 -7.70 -0.05
CA ILE A 5 -4.84 -8.18 -0.90
C ILE A 5 -4.86 -9.71 -0.98
N ILE A 6 -6.01 -10.29 -1.31
CA ILE A 6 -6.13 -11.72 -1.60
C ILE A 6 -6.32 -11.87 -3.10
N LEU A 7 -5.48 -12.69 -3.71
CA LEU A 7 -5.51 -12.95 -5.15
C LEU A 7 -6.02 -14.36 -5.43
N PRO A 8 -6.52 -14.63 -6.64
CA PRO A 8 -6.91 -15.97 -7.02
C PRO A 8 -5.69 -16.89 -7.16
N ALA A 9 -5.87 -18.18 -6.90
CA ALA A 9 -4.79 -19.17 -7.03
C ALA A 9 -4.19 -19.20 -8.44
N THR A 10 -5.01 -18.90 -9.47
CA THR A 10 -4.58 -18.77 -10.86
C THR A 10 -3.52 -17.67 -11.06
N ALA A 11 -3.57 -16.59 -10.28
CA ALA A 11 -2.57 -15.53 -10.34
C ALA A 11 -1.20 -16.05 -9.91
N LEU A 12 -1.13 -16.87 -8.84
CA LEU A 12 0.12 -17.49 -8.41
C LEU A 12 0.68 -18.42 -9.49
N THR A 13 -0.15 -19.26 -10.10
CA THR A 13 0.28 -20.13 -11.20
C THR A 13 0.86 -19.34 -12.36
N GLN A 14 0.23 -18.22 -12.74
CA GLN A 14 0.74 -17.34 -13.79
C GLN A 14 2.06 -16.67 -13.42
N LEU A 15 2.22 -16.24 -12.17
CA LEU A 15 3.46 -15.64 -11.68
C LEU A 15 4.61 -16.66 -11.69
N LEU A 16 4.37 -17.88 -11.20
CA LEU A 16 5.35 -18.98 -11.22
C LEU A 16 5.73 -19.36 -12.67
N SER A 17 4.74 -19.43 -13.56
CA SER A 17 4.98 -19.73 -14.98
C SER A 17 5.83 -18.65 -15.66
N LYS A 18 5.65 -17.37 -15.29
CA LYS A 18 6.44 -16.25 -15.80
C LYS A 18 7.83 -16.16 -15.17
N ALA A 19 7.96 -16.51 -13.89
CA ALA A 19 9.23 -16.53 -13.17
C ALA A 19 10.11 -17.72 -13.57
N GLY A 20 9.54 -18.79 -14.14
CA GLY A 20 10.29 -19.97 -14.57
C GLY A 20 11.02 -20.63 -13.39
N SER A 21 12.33 -20.86 -13.53
CA SER A 21 13.20 -21.43 -12.49
C SER A 21 13.72 -20.39 -11.47
N GLU A 22 13.35 -19.11 -11.59
CA GLU A 22 13.76 -18.08 -10.65
C GLU A 22 12.83 -18.02 -9.44
N GLN A 23 13.41 -17.75 -8.27
CA GLN A 23 12.65 -17.55 -7.04
C GLN A 23 11.81 -16.27 -7.17
N LEU A 24 10.54 -16.34 -6.78
CA LEU A 24 9.68 -15.17 -6.70
C LEU A 24 10.33 -14.11 -5.79
N PRO A 25 10.31 -12.83 -6.19
CA PRO A 25 10.89 -11.79 -5.37
C PRO A 25 10.12 -11.68 -4.04
N SER A 26 10.88 -11.47 -2.97
CA SER A 26 10.32 -11.22 -1.64
C SER A 26 10.72 -9.81 -1.19
N PRO A 27 9.77 -8.94 -0.80
CA PRO A 27 8.32 -9.17 -0.75
C PRO A 27 7.62 -9.11 -2.12
N LEU A 28 6.55 -9.89 -2.28
CA LEU A 28 5.67 -9.84 -3.44
C LEU A 28 4.80 -8.59 -3.38
N THR A 29 5.05 -7.65 -4.29
CA THR A 29 4.38 -6.36 -4.39
C THR A 29 3.68 -6.23 -5.74
N PHE A 30 2.49 -5.63 -5.73
CA PHE A 30 1.61 -5.53 -6.89
C PHE A 30 1.18 -4.09 -7.11
N GLU A 31 1.22 -3.67 -8.36
CA GLU A 31 0.60 -2.44 -8.84
C GLU A 31 -0.85 -2.77 -9.24
N LEU A 32 -1.79 -2.02 -8.67
CA LEU A 32 -3.19 -2.03 -9.01
C LEU A 32 -3.52 -0.75 -9.74
N ARG A 33 -4.04 -0.88 -10.96
CA ARG A 33 -4.40 0.25 -11.80
C ARG A 33 -5.85 0.14 -12.24
N HIS A 34 -6.58 1.24 -12.14
CA HIS A 34 -7.90 1.30 -12.74
C HIS A 34 -7.75 1.27 -14.28
N PRO A 35 -8.55 0.48 -15.03
CA PRO A 35 -8.46 0.42 -16.49
C PRO A 35 -8.81 1.73 -17.21
N HIS A 36 -9.74 2.52 -16.66
CA HIS A 36 -10.27 3.74 -17.28
C HIS A 36 -9.76 5.04 -16.63
N THR A 37 -9.25 4.99 -15.41
CA THR A 37 -8.64 6.14 -14.74
C THR A 37 -7.12 5.94 -14.64
N ASN A 38 -6.36 7.03 -14.53
CA ASN A 38 -4.93 6.95 -14.25
C ASN A 38 -4.64 6.70 -12.75
N ALA A 39 -5.63 6.24 -11.98
CA ALA A 39 -5.43 5.92 -10.58
C ALA A 39 -4.63 4.61 -10.47
N THR A 40 -3.53 4.70 -9.75
CA THR A 40 -2.62 3.59 -9.49
C THR A 40 -2.31 3.55 -8.01
N ILE A 41 -2.28 2.34 -7.46
CA ILE A 41 -1.89 2.11 -6.07
C ILE A 41 -1.09 0.82 -5.96
N HIS A 42 -0.19 0.77 -5.01
CA HIS A 42 0.61 -0.42 -4.75
C HIS A 42 0.16 -1.10 -3.48
N CYS A 43 0.30 -2.42 -3.46
CA CYS A 43 -0.12 -3.24 -2.33
C CYS A 43 0.68 -4.54 -2.27
N GLY A 44 0.68 -5.17 -1.09
CA GLY A 44 1.25 -6.50 -0.89
C GLY A 44 0.20 -7.59 -1.07
N VAL A 45 0.63 -8.84 -1.28
CA VAL A 45 -0.27 -10.00 -1.23
C VAL A 45 -0.27 -10.64 0.16
N LYS A 46 -1.46 -11.01 0.64
CA LYS A 46 -1.61 -11.82 1.85
C LYS A 46 -1.49 -13.31 1.54
N GLU A 47 -2.31 -13.76 0.61
CA GLU A 47 -2.47 -15.17 0.25
C GLU A 47 -3.12 -15.29 -1.13
N PHE A 48 -2.96 -16.46 -1.76
CA PHE A 48 -3.52 -16.79 -3.07
C PHE A 48 -4.64 -17.82 -2.91
N SER A 49 -5.67 -17.47 -2.15
CA SER A 49 -6.73 -18.38 -1.72
C SER A 49 -8.08 -18.09 -2.37
N SER A 50 -8.22 -17.01 -3.14
CA SER A 50 -9.50 -16.65 -3.75
C SER A 50 -9.81 -17.54 -4.96
N SER A 51 -11.09 -17.72 -5.29
CA SER A 51 -11.51 -18.61 -6.38
C SER A 51 -11.29 -17.98 -7.76
N ASP A 52 -11.90 -16.82 -8.02
CA ASP A 52 -11.86 -16.15 -9.33
C ASP A 52 -11.74 -14.62 -9.24
N THR A 53 -11.91 -14.04 -8.05
CA THR A 53 -11.92 -12.59 -7.84
C THR A 53 -10.77 -12.17 -6.95
N ALA A 54 -10.29 -10.93 -7.10
CA ALA A 54 -9.35 -10.34 -6.15
C ALA A 54 -10.13 -9.66 -5.02
N GLU A 55 -9.74 -9.92 -3.77
CA GLU A 55 -10.33 -9.25 -2.61
C GLU A 55 -9.43 -8.10 -2.18
N LEU A 56 -9.98 -6.89 -2.27
CA LEU A 56 -9.28 -5.65 -2.00
C LEU A 56 -9.85 -4.99 -0.72
N PRO A 57 -9.00 -4.44 0.15
CA PRO A 57 -9.44 -3.56 1.23
C PRO A 57 -10.29 -2.39 0.71
N LEU A 58 -11.32 -2.01 1.47
CA LEU A 58 -12.22 -0.90 1.11
C LEU A 58 -11.49 0.42 0.81
N TRP A 59 -10.37 0.68 1.50
CA TRP A 59 -9.59 1.88 1.27
C TRP A 59 -8.84 1.85 -0.07
N ILE A 60 -8.43 0.68 -0.56
CA ILE A 60 -7.84 0.50 -1.90
C ILE A 60 -8.89 0.73 -2.97
N LEU A 61 -10.09 0.15 -2.79
CA LEU A 61 -11.23 0.39 -3.68
C LEU A 61 -11.54 1.89 -3.76
N SER A 62 -11.61 2.56 -2.62
CA SER A 62 -11.86 4.01 -2.55
C SER A 62 -10.74 4.83 -3.19
N ALA A 63 -9.48 4.45 -3.00
CA ALA A 63 -8.33 5.16 -3.58
C ALA A 63 -8.26 5.02 -5.11
N LEU A 64 -8.71 3.89 -5.64
CA LEU A 64 -8.78 3.64 -7.08
C LEU A 64 -10.10 4.08 -7.71
N ASP A 65 -11.09 4.51 -6.92
CA ASP A 65 -12.47 4.77 -7.37
C ASP A 65 -13.15 3.54 -8.00
N LEU A 66 -12.90 2.36 -7.42
CA LEU A 66 -13.47 1.08 -7.87
C LEU A 66 -14.68 0.67 -7.02
N LYS A 67 -15.64 0.00 -7.67
CA LYS A 67 -16.79 -0.64 -7.02
C LYS A 67 -16.67 -2.16 -7.06
N GLU A 68 -17.44 -2.83 -6.21
CA GLU A 68 -17.55 -4.28 -6.25
C GLU A 68 -18.01 -4.76 -7.64
N GLY A 69 -17.25 -5.68 -8.24
CA GLY A 69 -17.49 -6.17 -9.59
C GLY A 69 -16.76 -5.40 -10.70
N ASP A 70 -16.12 -4.27 -10.38
CA ASP A 70 -15.26 -3.58 -11.36
C ASP A 70 -13.99 -4.38 -11.67
N ARG A 71 -13.47 -4.16 -12.87
CA ARG A 71 -12.19 -4.75 -13.29
C ARG A 71 -11.05 -3.85 -12.84
N VAL A 72 -10.03 -4.46 -12.25
CA VAL A 72 -8.76 -3.82 -11.91
C VAL A 72 -7.63 -4.53 -12.63
N LEU A 73 -6.63 -3.78 -13.08
CA LEU A 73 -5.41 -4.34 -13.65
C LEU A 73 -4.43 -4.56 -12.51
N ILE A 74 -4.00 -5.81 -12.32
CA ILE A 74 -3.04 -6.20 -11.30
C ILE A 74 -1.76 -6.64 -12.01
N GLN A 75 -0.64 -6.00 -11.68
CA GLN A 75 0.66 -6.31 -12.25
C GLN A 75 1.69 -6.51 -11.12
N LEU A 76 2.46 -7.58 -11.18
CA LEU A 76 3.59 -7.76 -10.27
C LEU A 76 4.59 -6.63 -10.53
N ARG A 77 4.96 -5.90 -9.48
CA ARG A 77 5.94 -4.83 -9.61
C ARG A 77 6.90 -4.79 -8.44
N LEU A 78 8.19 -4.88 -8.76
CA LEU A 78 9.27 -4.74 -7.78
C LEU A 78 9.45 -3.27 -7.43
N LEU A 79 9.13 -2.93 -6.18
CA LEU A 79 9.33 -1.59 -5.65
C LEU A 79 10.67 -1.48 -4.93
N PRO A 80 11.41 -0.38 -5.12
CA PRO A 80 12.61 -0.12 -4.33
C PRO A 80 12.24 0.08 -2.85
N LYS A 81 13.19 -0.20 -1.94
CA LYS A 81 13.01 0.11 -0.53
C LYS A 81 12.88 1.61 -0.33
N GLY A 82 11.84 2.02 0.39
CA GLY A 82 11.62 3.41 0.75
C GLY A 82 12.64 3.86 1.76
N THR A 83 13.23 5.03 1.53
CA THR A 83 14.17 5.66 2.46
C THR A 83 13.56 6.85 3.17
N TRP A 84 12.60 7.52 2.53
CA TRP A 84 11.95 8.70 3.08
C TRP A 84 10.55 8.88 2.53
N THR A 85 9.64 9.39 3.37
CA THR A 85 8.27 9.75 3.01
C THR A 85 7.90 11.11 3.60
N LYS A 86 7.22 11.93 2.81
CA LYS A 86 6.56 13.15 3.28
C LYS A 86 5.09 12.91 3.44
N LEU A 87 4.58 13.12 4.64
CA LEU A 87 3.16 13.00 4.95
C LEU A 87 2.57 14.37 5.30
N LYS A 88 1.38 14.64 4.76
CA LYS A 88 0.60 15.82 5.08
C LYS A 88 -0.63 15.41 5.89
N PRO A 89 -0.79 15.90 7.13
CA PRO A 89 -1.98 15.62 7.92
C PRO A 89 -3.20 16.25 7.26
N LEU A 90 -4.30 15.50 7.16
CA LEU A 90 -5.58 16.01 6.67
C LEU A 90 -6.43 16.64 7.78
N SER A 91 -6.09 16.39 9.04
CA SER A 91 -6.72 17.01 10.21
C SER A 91 -5.69 17.62 11.14
N VAL A 92 -6.01 18.75 11.76
CA VAL A 92 -5.11 19.48 12.69
C VAL A 92 -4.89 18.75 14.01
N ASP A 93 -5.77 17.80 14.35
CA ASP A 93 -5.80 17.04 15.59
C ASP A 93 -4.58 16.12 15.77
N TYR A 94 -3.78 15.89 14.72
CA TYR A 94 -2.57 15.09 14.81
C TYR A 94 -1.56 15.61 15.86
N LYS A 95 -1.65 16.90 16.21
CA LYS A 95 -0.83 17.54 17.27
C LYS A 95 -1.14 17.02 18.67
N GLU A 96 -2.28 16.36 18.88
CA GLU A 96 -2.61 15.69 20.15
C GLU A 96 -1.81 14.40 20.36
N ILE A 97 -1.14 13.88 19.32
CA ILE A 97 -0.32 12.68 19.39
C ILE A 97 1.09 13.07 19.84
N THR A 98 1.44 12.73 21.08
CA THR A 98 2.74 13.06 21.71
C THR A 98 3.94 12.60 20.87
N ASP A 99 3.81 11.47 20.18
CA ASP A 99 4.83 10.88 19.29
C ASP A 99 4.21 10.44 17.95
N TYR A 100 3.66 11.39 17.17
CA TYR A 100 3.03 11.06 15.88
C TYR A 100 3.95 10.33 14.91
N ARG A 101 5.26 10.63 14.89
CA ARG A 101 6.25 9.94 14.04
C ARG A 101 6.33 8.46 14.37
N ALA A 102 6.67 8.14 15.62
CA ALA A 102 6.79 6.75 16.06
C ALA A 102 5.46 5.98 15.92
N ALA A 103 4.32 6.63 16.22
CA ALA A 103 3.00 6.03 16.03
C ALA A 103 2.72 5.73 14.56
N LEU A 104 3.05 6.65 13.64
CA LEU A 104 2.89 6.47 12.21
C LEU A 104 3.83 5.39 11.67
N GLU A 105 5.11 5.42 12.05
CA GLU A 105 6.09 4.41 11.67
C GLU A 105 5.65 3.00 12.11
N ALA A 106 5.22 2.86 13.36
CA ALA A 106 4.70 1.60 13.89
C ALA A 106 3.43 1.15 13.15
N HIS A 107 2.52 2.08 12.86
CA HIS A 107 1.29 1.79 12.12
C HIS A 107 1.58 1.35 10.68
N LEU A 108 2.48 2.08 10.00
CA LEU A 108 2.94 1.77 8.65
C LEU A 108 3.59 0.39 8.61
N ARG A 109 4.56 0.11 9.48
CA ARG A 109 5.26 -1.18 9.55
C ARG A 109 4.33 -2.34 9.89
N GLY A 110 3.30 -2.11 10.71
CA GLY A 110 2.34 -3.15 11.12
C GLY A 110 1.27 -3.46 10.08
N HIS A 111 0.91 -2.49 9.24
CA HIS A 111 -0.26 -2.60 8.35
C HIS A 111 0.04 -2.49 6.87
N TYR A 112 1.09 -1.77 6.46
CA TYR A 112 1.40 -1.48 5.07
C TYR A 112 2.74 -2.11 4.67
N ASN A 113 2.80 -2.69 3.47
CA ASN A 113 4.02 -3.15 2.84
C ASN A 113 4.55 -2.15 1.83
N THR A 114 3.66 -1.34 1.26
CA THR A 114 3.98 -0.41 0.20
C THR A 114 3.34 0.95 0.45
N LEU A 115 3.97 2.00 -0.09
CA LEU A 115 3.43 3.34 -0.14
C LEU A 115 3.44 3.85 -1.58
N THR A 116 2.42 4.60 -1.94
CA THR A 116 2.27 5.28 -3.23
C THR A 116 2.02 6.77 -3.01
N THR A 117 2.69 7.62 -3.80
CA THR A 117 2.52 9.07 -3.78
C THR A 117 1.05 9.43 -4.02
N GLY A 118 0.52 10.33 -3.20
CA GLY A 118 -0.88 10.76 -3.26
C GLY A 118 -1.86 9.89 -2.47
N GLN A 119 -1.46 8.71 -1.97
CA GLN A 119 -2.37 7.87 -1.18
C GLN A 119 -2.71 8.52 0.17
N VAL A 120 -3.89 8.22 0.68
CA VAL A 120 -4.32 8.62 2.03
C VAL A 120 -4.20 7.43 2.98
N LEU A 121 -3.38 7.60 4.01
CA LEU A 121 -3.16 6.68 5.11
C LEU A 121 -4.11 7.03 6.25
N SER A 122 -4.63 6.01 6.93
CA SER A 122 -5.49 6.17 8.11
C SER A 122 -4.85 5.51 9.32
N CYS A 123 -4.35 6.31 10.26
CA CYS A 123 -3.69 5.84 11.48
C CYS A 123 -4.65 6.00 12.67
N ARG A 124 -4.80 4.94 13.47
CA ARG A 124 -5.64 4.98 14.68
C ARG A 124 -4.76 5.16 15.91
N TYR A 125 -5.01 6.20 16.70
CA TYR A 125 -4.29 6.49 17.94
C TYR A 125 -5.25 7.01 19.02
N GLY A 126 -5.14 6.49 20.25
CA GLY A 126 -5.98 6.94 21.38
C GLY A 126 -7.50 6.80 21.15
N GLY A 127 -7.92 5.85 20.30
CA GLY A 127 -9.32 5.65 19.93
C GLY A 127 -9.83 6.53 18.78
N ARG A 128 -9.07 7.54 18.34
CA ARG A 128 -9.37 8.40 17.18
C ARG A 128 -8.65 7.92 15.93
N THR A 129 -9.18 8.27 14.75
CA THR A 129 -8.58 7.97 13.45
C THR A 129 -8.08 9.28 12.85
N TYR A 130 -6.81 9.31 12.47
CA TYR A 130 -6.14 10.44 11.85
C TYR A 130 -5.75 10.06 10.43
N GLN A 131 -5.99 10.96 9.49
CA GLN A 131 -5.68 10.73 8.08
C GLN A 131 -4.48 11.56 7.64
N PHE A 132 -3.59 10.93 6.89
CA PHE A 132 -2.36 11.54 6.38
C PHE A 132 -2.25 11.24 4.90
N LYS A 133 -2.02 12.26 4.08
CA LYS A 133 -1.78 12.10 2.65
C LYS A 133 -0.28 11.97 2.41
N VAL A 134 0.13 10.96 1.66
CA VAL A 134 1.50 10.85 1.16
C VAL A 134 1.70 11.92 0.10
N VAL A 135 2.59 12.88 0.36
CA VAL A 135 2.89 13.97 -0.57
C VAL A 135 4.06 13.59 -1.48
N GLU A 136 5.07 12.92 -0.93
CA GLU A 136 6.30 12.60 -1.65
C GLU A 136 6.93 11.33 -1.07
N LEU A 137 7.61 10.57 -1.92
CA LEU A 137 8.32 9.34 -1.57
C LEU A 137 9.70 9.31 -2.25
N LYS A 138 10.66 8.65 -1.59
CA LYS A 138 12.00 8.42 -2.16
C LYS A 138 12.39 6.95 -2.04
N PRO A 139 13.04 6.37 -3.07
CA PRO A 139 13.55 7.03 -4.28
C PRO A 139 12.56 7.18 -5.45
N GLN A 140 11.35 6.61 -5.35
CA GLN A 140 10.33 6.61 -6.40
C GLN A 140 8.96 6.97 -5.84
N ASP A 141 7.99 7.24 -6.72
CA ASP A 141 6.59 7.49 -6.37
C ASP A 141 5.86 6.28 -5.77
N ALA A 142 6.48 5.11 -5.81
CA ALA A 142 6.01 3.93 -5.13
C ALA A 142 7.20 3.20 -4.52
N VAL A 143 7.10 2.87 -3.23
CA VAL A 143 8.19 2.24 -2.48
C VAL A 143 7.69 1.12 -1.60
N SER A 144 8.54 0.13 -1.39
CA SER A 144 8.34 -0.92 -0.40
C SER A 144 8.83 -0.43 0.96
N ILE A 145 7.98 -0.54 1.98
CA ILE A 145 8.28 -0.17 3.36
C ILE A 145 8.42 -1.41 4.28
N THR A 146 8.37 -2.60 3.70
CA THR A 146 8.63 -3.85 4.43
C THR A 146 10.12 -3.96 4.75
N ASP A 147 10.45 -4.18 6.02
CA ASP A 147 11.83 -4.38 6.48
C ASP A 147 12.78 -3.27 6.02
N THR A 148 12.34 -2.03 6.20
CA THR A 148 13.13 -0.82 5.90
C THR A 148 12.98 0.19 7.02
N ASP A 149 14.01 1.01 7.20
CA ASP A 149 13.99 2.18 8.06
C ASP A 149 13.53 3.38 7.22
N LEU A 150 12.21 3.53 7.11
CA LEU A 150 11.60 4.63 6.36
C LEU A 150 11.56 5.88 7.23
N GLU A 151 12.28 6.93 6.84
CA GLU A 151 12.20 8.21 7.54
C GLU A 151 10.87 8.91 7.21
N VAL A 152 10.12 9.31 8.24
CA VAL A 152 8.82 10.00 8.10
C VAL A 152 8.97 11.48 8.40
N ASP A 153 8.70 12.32 7.40
CA ASP A 153 8.63 13.77 7.54
C ASP A 153 7.19 14.27 7.45
N ILE A 154 6.85 15.28 8.26
CA ILE A 154 5.51 15.87 8.28
C ILE A 154 5.55 17.26 7.65
N GLU A 155 4.74 17.46 6.62
CA GLU A 155 4.50 18.78 6.06
C GLU A 155 3.63 19.59 7.05
N ALA A 156 4.27 20.53 7.74
CA ALA A 156 3.65 21.45 8.70
C ALA A 156 3.08 22.71 8.03
#